data_AF-A0A7V7QMP6-F1
#
_entry.id   AF-A0A7V7QMP6-F1
#
_cell.length_a   1.000
_cell.length_b   1.000
_cell.length_c   1.000
_cell.angle_alpha   90.00
_cell.angle_beta   90.00
_cell.angle_gamma   90.00
#
_symmetry.space_group_name_H-M   'P 1'
#
loop_
_entity.id
_entity.type
_entity.pdbx_description
1 polymer ?
#
loop_
_entity_poly.entity_id
_entity_poly.type
_entity_poly.pdbx_seq_one_letter_code
_entity_poly.pdbx_strand_id
1 'polypeptide(L)'
;MNFKEGKCPKCLGILQVPDNIEEIICMYCGSKLPASEVIKEESHSQTKVDEEQIPLNYEKSLDEAFEKLPKLLLDLENPLQAFKKDQYESYFRNLYDTNEDMLHNVWQTIYYADDKTDIIGRLAKEFVSQASQVVDSIPKKGAKEQKLMDFNLSLAVYVVPLILEYKNKAMEELADKILEEWKAKFPKTNVGKSDFENIFKGFRKKLCYITTAVCETLGKGDDCYELTLLRHYRDHFLLNQPDGEEVISEYYNIAPTIVKRINKLSNAKEVYQSVWDNYLNPCVKLIEDNKNMECKDVYYKMVRDLQKEYCYE
;
A
#
# COMPACT_ATOMS: atom_id res chain seq x y z
N MET A 1 12.47 -36.01 2.32
CA MET A 1 12.24 -35.43 3.66
C MET A 1 11.17 -34.38 3.47
N ASN A 2 10.05 -34.54 4.16
CA ASN A 2 9.00 -33.54 4.14
C ASN A 2 9.35 -32.46 5.18
N PHE A 3 9.04 -31.21 4.86
CA PHE A 3 9.29 -30.06 5.72
C PHE A 3 7.97 -29.32 5.93
N LYS A 4 7.74 -28.85 7.15
CA LYS A 4 6.62 -27.98 7.51
C LYS A 4 7.14 -26.58 7.77
N GLU A 5 6.41 -25.57 7.30
CA GLU A 5 6.73 -24.18 7.60
C GLU A 5 6.18 -23.78 8.97
N GLY A 6 6.97 -23.01 9.72
CA GLY A 6 6.60 -22.52 11.04
C GLY A 6 7.26 -21.18 11.34
N LYS A 7 6.86 -20.51 12.44
CA LYS A 7 7.43 -19.21 12.84
C LYS A 7 8.12 -19.31 14.19
N CYS A 8 9.28 -18.67 14.29
CA CYS A 8 9.98 -18.53 15.57
C CYS A 8 9.15 -17.66 16.53
N PRO A 9 8.77 -18.14 17.73
CA PRO A 9 7.95 -17.38 18.66
C PRO A 9 8.66 -16.16 19.26
N LYS A 10 9.99 -16.09 19.17
CA LYS A 10 10.78 -14.96 19.71
C LYS A 10 11.01 -13.82 18.72
N CYS A 11 11.28 -14.14 17.46
CA CYS A 11 11.67 -13.15 16.45
C CYS A 11 10.79 -13.16 15.21
N LEU A 12 9.77 -14.02 15.18
CA LEU A 12 8.78 -14.17 14.11
C LEU A 12 9.35 -14.57 12.74
N GLY A 13 10.64 -14.94 12.68
CA GLY A 13 11.30 -15.45 11.47
C GLY A 13 10.73 -16.79 11.03
N ILE A 14 10.57 -16.96 9.71
CA ILE A 14 9.95 -18.15 9.09
C ILE A 14 11.00 -19.27 9.00
N LEU A 15 10.70 -20.44 9.55
CA LEU A 15 11.59 -21.60 9.63
C LEU A 15 10.98 -22.79 8.88
N GLN A 16 11.83 -23.56 8.19
CA GLN A 16 11.46 -24.85 7.63
C GLN A 16 11.88 -25.96 8.59
N VAL A 17 10.92 -26.73 9.07
CA VAL A 17 11.12 -27.77 10.08
C VAL A 17 10.93 -29.15 9.44
N PRO A 18 11.97 -30.01 9.39
CA PRO A 18 11.84 -31.38 8.93
C PRO A 18 10.83 -32.18 9.76
N ASP A 19 10.05 -33.05 9.12
CA ASP A 19 9.21 -34.01 9.84
C ASP A 19 10.11 -34.95 10.69
N ASN A 20 9.78 -35.11 11.97
CA ASN A 20 10.45 -35.99 12.98
C ASN A 20 11.70 -35.44 13.69
N ILE A 21 11.86 -34.12 13.84
CA ILE A 21 12.83 -33.57 14.81
C ILE A 21 12.11 -32.95 16.01
N GLU A 22 12.64 -33.13 17.22
CA GLU A 22 12.02 -32.62 18.46
C GLU A 22 12.46 -31.19 18.80
N GLU A 23 13.67 -30.79 18.39
CA GLU A 23 14.23 -29.45 18.62
C GLU A 23 14.87 -28.89 17.35
N ILE A 24 14.71 -27.58 17.16
CA ILE A 24 15.30 -26.81 16.07
C ILE A 24 15.94 -25.52 16.62
N ILE A 25 17.03 -25.08 15.98
CA ILE A 25 17.67 -23.80 16.31
C ILE A 25 17.21 -22.77 15.28
N CYS A 26 16.63 -21.66 15.76
CA CYS A 26 16.22 -20.57 14.89
C CYS A 26 17.45 -19.95 14.20
N MET A 27 17.46 -19.92 12.87
CA MET A 27 18.58 -19.35 12.10
C MET A 27 18.68 -17.81 12.21
N TYR A 28 17.63 -17.12 12.66
CA TYR A 28 17.61 -15.66 12.78
C TYR A 28 18.05 -15.15 14.15
N CYS A 29 17.65 -15.81 15.24
CA CYS A 29 17.94 -15.35 16.60
C CYS A 29 18.79 -16.33 17.43
N GLY A 30 19.16 -17.50 16.87
CA GLY A 30 20.00 -18.49 17.53
C GLY A 30 19.35 -19.23 18.70
N SER A 31 18.07 -18.98 19.00
CA SER A 31 17.37 -19.66 20.09
C SER A 31 17.09 -21.12 19.72
N LYS A 32 17.38 -22.03 20.66
CA LYS A 32 16.92 -23.43 20.60
C LYS A 32 15.46 -23.50 21.00
N LEU A 33 14.64 -24.17 20.19
CA LEU A 33 13.19 -24.20 20.32
C LEU A 33 12.69 -25.63 20.06
N PRO A 34 11.66 -26.10 20.77
CA PRO A 34 10.97 -27.33 20.40
C PRO A 34 10.35 -27.19 19.01
N ALA A 35 10.51 -28.20 18.15
CA ALA A 35 9.95 -28.19 16.80
C ALA A 35 8.42 -28.06 16.78
N SER A 36 7.75 -28.60 17.80
CA SER A 36 6.30 -28.46 18.03
C SER A 36 5.84 -27.03 18.33
N GLU A 37 6.70 -26.17 18.88
CA GLU A 37 6.37 -24.75 19.13
C GLU A 37 6.51 -23.90 17.86
N VAL A 38 7.34 -24.34 16.91
CA VAL A 38 7.59 -23.66 15.63
C VAL A 38 6.54 -24.06 14.60
N ILE A 39 6.23 -25.37 14.51
CA ILE A 39 5.16 -25.92 13.69
C ILE A 39 3.84 -25.86 14.49
N LYS A 40 3.34 -24.65 14.74
CA LYS A 40 1.94 -24.51 15.12
C LYS A 40 1.13 -24.64 13.83
N GLU A 41 0.40 -25.74 13.66
CA GLU A 41 -0.82 -25.69 12.86
C GLU A 41 -1.63 -24.48 13.35
N GLU A 42 -2.30 -23.76 12.46
CA GLU A 42 -3.30 -22.76 12.85
C GLU A 42 -4.49 -23.44 13.55
N SER A 43 -4.27 -24.20 14.62
CA SER A 43 -4.89 -23.82 15.87
C SER A 43 -4.30 -22.46 16.25
N HIS A 44 -4.92 -21.40 15.74
CA HIS A 44 -5.12 -20.23 16.59
C HIS A 44 -5.41 -20.79 17.97
N SER A 45 -4.59 -20.44 18.94
CA SER A 45 -4.93 -20.72 20.32
C SER A 45 -6.35 -20.17 20.53
N GLN A 46 -7.34 -21.05 20.42
CA GLN A 46 -8.16 -21.37 21.56
C GLN A 46 -7.18 -21.53 22.71
N THR A 47 -6.78 -20.41 23.31
CA THR A 47 -6.96 -20.33 24.74
C THR A 47 -8.28 -21.05 24.98
N LYS A 48 -8.24 -22.13 25.76
CA LYS A 48 -9.38 -22.40 26.61
C LYS A 48 -9.51 -21.14 27.46
N VAL A 49 -10.16 -20.12 26.93
CA VAL A 49 -10.87 -19.18 27.76
C VAL A 49 -12.17 -19.92 28.01
N ASP A 50 -12.32 -20.30 29.27
CA ASP A 50 -13.55 -20.78 29.87
C ASP A 50 -14.72 -20.02 29.25
N GLU A 51 -15.79 -20.73 28.81
CA GLU A 51 -17.08 -20.16 28.36
C GLU A 51 -17.14 -18.63 28.48
N GLU A 52 -16.63 -17.91 27.46
CA GLU A 52 -16.28 -16.49 27.60
C GLU A 52 -17.53 -15.67 27.86
N GLN A 53 -17.72 -15.32 29.13
CA GLN A 53 -18.70 -14.34 29.55
C GLN A 53 -18.45 -13.06 28.77
N ILE A 54 -19.53 -12.47 28.24
CA ILE A 54 -19.53 -11.14 27.65
C ILE A 54 -18.73 -10.21 28.57
N PRO A 55 -17.70 -9.51 28.07
CA PRO A 55 -16.91 -8.61 28.91
C PRO A 55 -17.82 -7.64 29.66
N LEU A 56 -17.55 -7.39 30.94
CA LEU A 56 -18.33 -6.47 31.79
C LEU A 56 -18.50 -5.07 31.17
N ASN A 57 -17.60 -4.70 30.26
CA ASN A 57 -17.58 -3.44 29.53
C ASN A 57 -18.12 -3.53 28.10
N TYR A 58 -18.80 -4.60 27.70
CA TYR A 58 -19.30 -4.77 26.33
C TYR A 58 -20.22 -3.63 25.88
N GLU A 59 -21.18 -3.20 26.71
CA GLU A 59 -22.05 -2.06 26.38
C GLU A 59 -21.24 -0.77 26.15
N LYS A 60 -20.21 -0.54 26.98
CA LYS A 60 -19.32 0.60 26.80
C LYS A 60 -18.50 0.49 25.51
N SER A 61 -17.96 -0.68 25.20
CA SER A 61 -17.24 -0.91 23.95
C SER A 61 -18.14 -0.76 22.73
N LEU A 62 -19.43 -1.14 22.85
CA LEU A 62 -20.46 -0.93 21.84
C LEU A 62 -20.68 0.56 21.60
N ASP A 63 -20.97 1.32 22.65
CA ASP A 63 -21.18 2.78 22.54
C ASP A 63 -19.95 3.48 21.94
N GLU A 64 -18.74 3.12 22.40
CA GLU A 64 -17.50 3.68 21.87
C GLU A 64 -17.28 3.32 20.39
N ALA A 65 -17.64 2.10 19.97
CA ALA A 65 -17.54 1.69 18.56
C ALA A 65 -18.48 2.52 17.68
N PHE A 66 -19.75 2.68 18.08
CA PHE A 66 -20.73 3.49 17.34
C PHE A 66 -20.36 4.97 17.31
N GLU A 67 -19.75 5.50 18.38
CA GLU A 67 -19.36 6.91 18.47
C GLU A 67 -18.06 7.20 17.69
N LYS A 68 -17.03 6.36 17.83
CA LYS A 68 -15.68 6.65 17.34
C LYS A 68 -15.40 6.13 15.93
N LEU A 69 -16.04 5.05 15.49
CA LEU A 69 -15.83 4.53 14.14
C LEU A 69 -16.17 5.57 13.04
N PRO A 70 -17.29 6.32 13.11
CA PRO A 70 -17.56 7.38 12.14
C PRO A 70 -16.53 8.52 12.18
N LYS A 71 -16.02 8.85 13.37
CA LYS A 71 -15.01 9.91 13.55
C LYS A 71 -13.71 9.61 12.80
N LEU A 72 -13.39 8.34 12.55
CA LEU A 72 -12.27 7.95 11.70
C LEU A 72 -12.35 8.57 10.30
N LEU A 73 -13.54 8.86 9.78
CA LEU A 73 -13.74 9.59 8.53
C LEU A 73 -13.94 11.09 8.74
N LEU A 74 -14.73 11.46 9.75
CA LEU A 74 -15.16 12.84 9.96
C LEU A 74 -14.02 13.77 10.39
N ASP A 75 -13.09 13.25 11.19
CA ASP A 75 -11.98 14.01 11.77
C ASP A 75 -10.74 14.03 10.86
N LEU A 76 -10.78 13.31 9.73
CA LEU A 76 -9.72 13.38 8.71
C LEU A 76 -9.80 14.71 7.96
N GLU A 77 -9.04 15.68 8.44
CA GLU A 77 -8.83 16.95 7.76
C GLU A 77 -7.77 16.82 6.65
N ASN A 78 -8.09 17.36 5.48
CA ASN A 78 -7.17 17.48 4.34
C ASN A 78 -6.46 16.15 3.94
N PRO A 79 -7.21 15.08 3.63
CA PRO A 79 -6.64 13.75 3.34
C PRO A 79 -5.59 13.74 2.21
N LEU A 80 -5.71 14.66 1.25
CA LEU A 80 -4.76 14.85 0.15
C LEU A 80 -3.38 15.36 0.61
N GLN A 81 -3.30 16.04 1.75
CA GLN A 81 -2.04 16.66 2.18
C GLN A 81 -0.98 15.61 2.50
N ALA A 82 -1.39 14.52 3.17
CA ALA A 82 -0.55 13.39 3.54
C ALA A 82 -0.57 12.24 2.51
N PHE A 83 -1.43 12.29 1.49
CA PHE A 83 -1.50 11.31 0.41
C PHE A 83 -0.38 11.54 -0.62
N LYS A 84 0.88 11.42 -0.15
CA LYS A 84 2.11 11.58 -0.92
C LYS A 84 3.05 10.44 -0.61
N LYS A 85 3.89 10.05 -1.57
CA LYS A 85 4.79 8.90 -1.45
C LYS A 85 5.65 8.90 -0.18
N ASP A 86 6.16 10.06 0.21
CA ASP A 86 7.07 10.26 1.36
C ASP A 86 6.34 10.44 2.71
N GLN A 87 5.02 10.66 2.69
CA GLN A 87 4.23 10.98 3.89
C GLN A 87 3.14 9.95 4.18
N TYR A 88 2.69 9.21 3.17
CA TYR A 88 1.55 8.31 3.29
C TYR A 88 1.81 7.19 4.29
N GLU A 89 2.97 6.52 4.22
CA GLU A 89 3.28 5.41 5.13
C GLU A 89 3.33 5.87 6.59
N SER A 90 4.08 6.92 6.89
CA SER A 90 4.23 7.44 8.26
C SER A 90 2.90 7.97 8.80
N TYR A 91 2.13 8.67 7.97
CA TYR A 91 0.80 9.15 8.36
C TYR A 91 -0.19 8.00 8.60
N PHE A 92 -0.20 7.00 7.72
CA PHE A 92 -1.05 5.82 7.86
C PHE A 92 -0.73 5.03 9.13
N ARG A 93 0.54 4.78 9.41
CA ARG A 93 0.97 4.07 10.63
C ARG A 93 0.57 4.83 11.88
N ASN A 94 0.80 6.15 11.91
CA ASN A 94 0.35 6.98 13.03
C ASN A 94 -1.19 6.96 13.21
N LEU A 95 -1.95 6.98 12.11
CA LEU A 95 -3.40 6.83 12.17
C LEU A 95 -3.80 5.46 12.74
N TYR A 96 -3.12 4.39 12.35
CA TYR A 96 -3.39 3.05 12.90
C TYR A 96 -3.09 3.00 14.39
N ASP A 97 -1.89 3.41 14.80
CA ASP A 97 -1.45 3.38 16.20
C ASP A 97 -2.37 4.22 17.11
N THR A 98 -2.83 5.38 16.63
CA THR A 98 -3.73 6.26 17.40
C THR A 98 -5.16 5.69 17.50
N ASN A 99 -5.55 4.79 16.61
CA ASN A 99 -6.91 4.23 16.54
C ASN A 99 -6.98 2.72 16.85
N GLU A 100 -5.86 2.09 17.22
CA GLU A 100 -5.79 0.64 17.46
C GLU A 100 -6.78 0.19 18.54
N ASP A 101 -6.85 0.90 19.68
CA ASP A 101 -7.80 0.60 20.76
C ASP A 101 -9.26 0.71 20.28
N MET A 102 -9.56 1.68 19.43
CA MET A 102 -10.90 1.84 18.86
C MET A 102 -11.24 0.70 17.90
N LEU A 103 -10.30 0.31 17.02
CA LEU A 103 -10.45 -0.83 16.13
C LEU A 103 -10.62 -2.14 16.92
N HIS A 104 -9.91 -2.28 18.03
CA HIS A 104 -10.08 -3.40 18.94
C HIS A 104 -11.47 -3.43 19.57
N ASN A 105 -11.98 -2.29 20.05
CA ASN A 105 -13.35 -2.19 20.57
C ASN A 105 -14.39 -2.56 19.51
N VAL A 106 -14.25 -2.07 18.27
CA VAL A 106 -15.10 -2.45 17.15
C VAL A 106 -15.06 -3.97 16.94
N TRP A 107 -13.88 -4.56 16.85
CA TRP A 107 -13.73 -6.02 16.72
C TRP A 107 -14.38 -6.79 17.87
N GLN A 108 -14.16 -6.37 19.12
CA GLN A 108 -14.77 -7.00 20.30
C GLN A 108 -16.30 -6.96 20.23
N THR A 109 -16.88 -5.83 19.82
CA THR A 109 -18.34 -5.70 19.71
C THR A 109 -18.91 -6.68 18.70
N ILE A 110 -18.21 -6.91 17.59
CA ILE A 110 -18.62 -7.90 16.59
C ILE A 110 -18.37 -9.33 17.09
N TYR A 111 -17.26 -9.55 17.79
CA TYR A 111 -16.85 -10.89 18.24
C TYR A 111 -17.84 -11.49 19.24
N TYR A 112 -18.27 -10.70 20.23
CA TYR A 112 -19.17 -11.10 21.30
C TYR A 112 -20.66 -10.87 20.99
N ALA A 113 -21.00 -10.35 19.82
CA ALA A 113 -22.40 -10.18 19.43
C ALA A 113 -23.10 -11.53 19.23
N ASP A 114 -24.31 -11.63 19.75
CA ASP A 114 -25.22 -12.76 19.47
C ASP A 114 -25.51 -12.87 17.97
N ASP A 115 -25.73 -11.72 17.32
CA ASP A 115 -25.88 -11.60 15.87
C ASP A 115 -24.81 -10.66 15.28
N LYS A 116 -23.73 -11.27 14.78
CA LYS A 116 -22.59 -10.55 14.19
C LYS A 116 -23.00 -9.78 12.94
N THR A 117 -23.91 -10.33 12.14
CA THR A 117 -24.38 -9.71 10.90
C THR A 117 -25.22 -8.47 11.20
N ASP A 118 -26.06 -8.50 12.24
CA ASP A 118 -26.80 -7.31 12.71
C ASP A 118 -25.84 -6.21 13.18
N ILE A 119 -24.89 -6.53 14.06
CA ILE A 119 -23.94 -5.53 14.59
C ILE A 119 -23.09 -4.91 13.49
N ILE A 120 -22.54 -5.71 12.56
CA ILE A 120 -21.82 -5.22 11.38
C ILE A 120 -22.72 -4.28 10.56
N GLY A 121 -23.96 -4.68 10.29
CA GLY A 121 -24.92 -3.88 9.54
C GLY A 121 -25.24 -2.55 10.21
N ARG A 122 -25.38 -2.53 11.53
CA ARG A 122 -25.67 -1.31 12.31
C ARG A 122 -24.46 -0.37 12.36
N LEU A 123 -23.26 -0.89 12.61
CA LEU A 123 -22.02 -0.09 12.58
C LEU A 123 -21.83 0.58 11.22
N ALA A 124 -22.00 -0.17 10.13
CA ALA A 124 -21.89 0.36 8.78
C ALA A 124 -22.95 1.44 8.47
N LYS A 125 -24.21 1.19 8.85
CA LYS A 125 -25.30 2.17 8.68
C LYS A 125 -25.05 3.45 9.46
N GLU A 126 -24.61 3.35 10.71
CA GLU A 126 -24.30 4.53 11.53
C GLU A 126 -23.14 5.33 10.94
N PHE A 127 -22.07 4.66 10.52
CA PHE A 127 -20.93 5.28 9.84
C PHE A 127 -21.38 6.12 8.63
N VAL A 128 -22.19 5.54 7.75
CA VAL A 128 -22.67 6.22 6.54
C VAL A 128 -23.71 7.31 6.88
N SER A 129 -24.55 7.09 7.88
CA SER A 129 -25.53 8.07 8.37
C SER A 129 -24.85 9.35 8.84
N GLN A 130 -23.84 9.24 9.70
CA GLN A 130 -23.06 10.37 10.22
C GLN A 130 -22.38 11.16 9.09
N ALA A 131 -21.73 10.46 8.15
CA ALA A 131 -21.13 11.10 6.98
C ALA A 131 -22.18 11.81 6.10
N SER A 132 -23.34 11.21 5.90
CA SER A 132 -24.45 11.84 5.17
C SER A 132 -24.97 13.09 5.84
N GLN A 133 -25.11 13.09 7.16
CA GLN A 133 -25.61 14.25 7.90
C GLN A 133 -24.68 15.45 7.68
N VAL A 134 -23.36 15.24 7.73
CA VAL A 134 -22.35 16.28 7.44
C VAL A 134 -22.45 16.78 6.00
N VAL A 135 -22.64 15.87 5.04
CA VAL A 135 -22.77 16.25 3.62
C VAL A 135 -24.10 16.98 3.35
N ASP A 136 -25.19 16.57 3.98
CA ASP A 136 -26.51 17.16 3.82
C ASP A 136 -26.67 18.51 4.53
N SER A 137 -25.90 18.76 5.59
CA SER A 137 -25.87 20.06 6.27
C SER A 137 -25.17 21.16 5.46
N ILE A 138 -24.47 20.83 4.37
CA ILE A 138 -23.79 21.82 3.53
C ILE A 138 -24.77 22.44 2.53
N PRO A 139 -25.03 23.76 2.60
CA PRO A 139 -26.05 24.40 1.77
C PRO A 139 -25.57 24.62 0.32
N LYS A 140 -24.27 24.88 0.11
CA LYS A 140 -23.73 25.19 -1.21
C LYS A 140 -23.40 23.89 -1.96
N LYS A 141 -24.08 23.67 -3.09
CA LYS A 141 -23.91 22.48 -3.94
C LYS A 141 -22.45 22.12 -4.24
N GLY A 142 -21.63 23.08 -4.68
CA GLY A 142 -20.22 22.81 -4.99
C GLY A 142 -19.38 22.41 -3.76
N ALA A 143 -19.67 22.99 -2.59
CA ALA A 143 -18.98 22.61 -1.35
C ALA A 143 -19.42 21.23 -0.86
N LYS A 144 -20.70 20.88 -1.07
CA LYS A 144 -21.26 19.56 -0.81
C LYS A 144 -20.58 18.48 -1.67
N GLU A 145 -20.44 18.74 -2.96
CA GLU A 145 -19.75 17.85 -3.91
C GLU A 145 -18.28 17.68 -3.55
N GLN A 146 -17.58 18.77 -3.19
CA GLN A 146 -16.19 18.70 -2.71
C GLN A 146 -16.07 17.85 -1.44
N LYS A 147 -16.91 18.09 -0.42
CA LYS A 147 -16.84 17.33 0.84
C LYS A 147 -17.11 15.83 0.62
N LEU A 148 -18.05 15.49 -0.26
CA LEU A 148 -18.30 14.10 -0.64
C LEU A 148 -17.10 13.49 -1.37
N MET A 149 -16.41 14.25 -2.21
CA MET A 149 -15.18 13.80 -2.87
C MET A 149 -14.04 13.58 -1.87
N ASP A 150 -13.87 14.47 -0.91
CA ASP A 150 -12.89 14.33 0.17
C ASP A 150 -13.18 13.07 1.00
N PHE A 151 -14.45 12.83 1.35
CA PHE A 151 -14.85 11.61 2.05
C PHE A 151 -14.63 10.35 1.23
N ASN A 152 -14.96 10.34 -0.07
CA ASN A 152 -14.70 9.19 -0.94
C ASN A 152 -13.21 8.84 -0.97
N LEU A 153 -12.35 9.85 -1.03
CA LEU A 153 -10.91 9.66 -1.00
C LEU A 153 -10.46 9.13 0.36
N SER A 154 -10.81 9.81 1.46
CA SER A 154 -10.46 9.37 2.82
C SER A 154 -10.89 7.95 3.10
N LEU A 155 -12.10 7.59 2.67
CA LEU A 155 -12.66 6.25 2.80
C LEU A 155 -11.82 5.23 2.04
N ALA A 156 -11.49 5.52 0.77
CA ALA A 156 -10.71 4.63 -0.08
C ALA A 156 -9.26 4.45 0.40
N VAL A 157 -8.61 5.51 0.89
CA VAL A 157 -7.15 5.52 1.08
C VAL A 157 -6.67 5.46 2.53
N TYR A 158 -7.56 5.71 3.49
CA TYR A 158 -7.24 5.64 4.91
C TYR A 158 -8.19 4.71 5.67
N VAL A 159 -9.50 4.99 5.66
CA VAL A 159 -10.46 4.28 6.54
C VAL A 159 -10.56 2.79 6.19
N VAL A 160 -10.85 2.45 4.94
CA VAL A 160 -10.95 1.04 4.53
C VAL A 160 -9.62 0.31 4.75
N PRO A 161 -8.47 0.82 4.29
CA PRO A 161 -7.19 0.16 4.54
C PRO A 161 -6.86 0.03 6.03
N LEU A 162 -7.22 1.00 6.90
CA LEU A 162 -7.02 0.91 8.35
C LEU A 162 -7.80 -0.23 8.98
N ILE A 163 -9.06 -0.41 8.58
CA ILE A 163 -9.89 -1.53 9.04
C ILE A 163 -9.29 -2.87 8.57
N LEU A 164 -8.80 -2.93 7.33
CA LEU A 164 -8.17 -4.13 6.77
C LEU A 164 -6.80 -4.44 7.41
N GLU A 165 -6.06 -3.43 7.87
CA GLU A 165 -4.75 -3.60 8.52
C GLU A 165 -4.86 -4.38 9.84
N TYR A 166 -6.05 -4.43 10.46
CA TYR A 166 -6.33 -5.26 11.64
C TYR A 166 -6.28 -6.78 11.35
N LYS A 167 -6.32 -7.20 10.07
CA LYS A 167 -6.14 -8.60 9.62
C LYS A 167 -7.09 -9.61 10.29
N ASN A 168 -8.37 -9.25 10.40
CA ASN A 168 -9.41 -10.13 10.91
C ASN A 168 -10.62 -10.19 9.96
N LYS A 169 -11.19 -11.38 9.78
CA LYS A 169 -12.33 -11.61 8.89
C LYS A 169 -13.56 -10.74 9.23
N ALA A 170 -13.88 -10.56 10.51
CA ALA A 170 -15.02 -9.75 10.93
C ALA A 170 -14.82 -8.26 10.59
N MET A 171 -13.58 -7.77 10.67
CA MET A 171 -13.23 -6.40 10.27
C MET A 171 -13.27 -6.24 8.75
N GLU A 172 -12.88 -7.27 8.00
CA GLU A 172 -13.03 -7.28 6.54
C GLU A 172 -14.50 -7.23 6.11
N GLU A 173 -15.37 -8.04 6.74
CA GLU A 173 -16.82 -8.02 6.50
C GLU A 173 -17.43 -6.65 6.86
N LEU A 174 -16.95 -5.99 7.91
CA LEU A 174 -17.33 -4.62 8.25
C LEU A 174 -16.93 -3.63 7.15
N ALA A 175 -15.69 -3.71 6.63
CA ALA A 175 -15.24 -2.84 5.55
C ALA A 175 -16.10 -3.02 4.28
N ASP A 176 -16.42 -4.26 3.92
CA ASP A 176 -17.33 -4.57 2.81
C ASP A 176 -18.72 -3.96 3.05
N LYS A 177 -19.28 -4.14 4.25
CA LYS A 177 -20.59 -3.59 4.61
C LYS A 177 -20.62 -2.06 4.57
N ILE A 178 -19.57 -1.39 5.03
CA ILE A 178 -19.43 0.07 4.93
C ILE A 178 -19.48 0.51 3.47
N LEU A 179 -18.75 -0.16 2.57
CA LEU A 179 -18.73 0.18 1.14
C LEU A 179 -20.10 -0.07 0.47
N GLU A 180 -20.80 -1.12 0.84
CA GLU A 180 -22.17 -1.39 0.37
C GLU A 180 -23.14 -0.28 0.78
N GLU A 181 -23.18 0.07 2.07
CA GLU A 181 -24.04 1.13 2.60
C GLU A 181 -23.65 2.50 2.01
N TRP A 182 -22.36 2.75 1.81
CA TRP A 182 -21.85 3.96 1.17
C TRP A 182 -22.35 4.08 -0.27
N LYS A 183 -22.28 2.99 -1.06
CA LYS A 183 -22.78 2.95 -2.43
C LYS A 183 -24.29 3.12 -2.50
N ALA A 184 -25.03 2.50 -1.57
CA ALA A 184 -26.48 2.66 -1.47
C ALA A 184 -26.87 4.12 -1.18
N LYS A 185 -26.14 4.78 -0.27
CA LYS A 185 -26.40 6.18 0.11
C LYS A 185 -25.93 7.19 -0.93
N PHE A 186 -24.79 6.93 -1.59
CA PHE A 186 -24.18 7.80 -2.59
C PHE A 186 -23.94 7.04 -3.92
N PRO A 187 -24.99 6.72 -4.71
CA PRO A 187 -24.89 5.83 -5.88
C PRO A 187 -23.92 6.30 -6.97
N LYS A 188 -23.68 7.62 -7.05
CA LYS A 188 -22.78 8.25 -8.02
C LYS A 188 -21.30 8.12 -7.66
N THR A 189 -20.98 7.68 -6.45
CA THR A 189 -19.60 7.49 -6.00
C THR A 189 -19.10 6.10 -6.38
N ASN A 190 -17.79 5.95 -6.50
CA ASN A 190 -17.16 4.66 -6.78
C ASN A 190 -15.92 4.49 -5.90
N VAL A 191 -16.17 4.10 -4.65
CA VAL A 191 -15.12 3.85 -3.66
C VAL A 191 -14.76 2.37 -3.74
N GLY A 192 -13.49 2.08 -4.02
CA GLY A 192 -12.99 0.71 -4.10
C GLY A 192 -12.44 0.21 -2.76
N LYS A 193 -12.45 -1.12 -2.58
CA LYS A 193 -11.73 -1.79 -1.50
C LYS A 193 -10.27 -1.95 -1.91
N SER A 194 -9.35 -1.42 -1.10
CA SER A 194 -7.92 -1.63 -1.24
C SER A 194 -7.28 -1.65 0.14
N ASP A 195 -6.24 -2.45 0.30
CA ASP A 195 -5.42 -2.48 1.52
C ASP A 195 -4.23 -1.51 1.43
N PHE A 196 -3.54 -1.34 2.56
CA PHE A 196 -2.37 -0.48 2.68
C PHE A 196 -1.28 -0.86 1.67
N GLU A 197 -0.97 -2.15 1.54
CA GLU A 197 0.11 -2.61 0.67
C GLU A 197 -0.14 -2.25 -0.79
N ASN A 198 -1.35 -2.45 -1.28
CA ASN A 198 -1.74 -2.16 -2.65
C ASN A 198 -1.72 -0.66 -2.95
N ILE A 199 -2.16 0.18 -2.00
CA ILE A 199 -2.09 1.64 -2.15
C ILE A 199 -0.64 2.11 -2.10
N PHE A 200 0.15 1.59 -1.16
CA PHE A 200 1.56 1.93 -1.02
C PHE A 200 2.37 1.48 -2.24
N LYS A 201 2.09 0.29 -2.79
CA LYS A 201 2.61 -0.17 -4.08
C LYS A 201 2.17 0.75 -5.22
N GLY A 202 0.97 1.34 -5.16
CA GLY A 202 0.49 2.36 -6.10
C GLY A 202 1.37 3.61 -6.14
N PHE A 203 1.85 4.12 -4.99
CA PHE A 203 2.87 5.18 -4.94
C PHE A 203 4.22 4.72 -5.50
N ARG A 204 4.48 3.40 -5.43
CA ARG A 204 5.61 2.74 -6.08
C ARG A 204 5.31 2.32 -7.51
N LYS A 205 4.29 2.87 -8.21
CA LYS A 205 4.32 2.89 -9.69
C LYS A 205 5.63 3.56 -10.07
N LYS A 206 6.59 2.73 -10.41
CA LYS A 206 7.98 3.09 -10.63
C LYS A 206 8.03 4.06 -11.82
N LEU A 207 8.05 5.36 -11.55
CA LEU A 207 8.20 6.40 -12.58
C LEU A 207 9.59 6.23 -13.23
N CYS A 208 9.66 6.04 -14.55
CA CYS A 208 10.92 6.18 -15.29
C CYS A 208 11.22 7.67 -15.46
N TYR A 209 11.66 8.39 -14.41
CA TYR A 209 11.82 9.85 -14.44
C TYR A 209 12.53 10.38 -15.71
N ILE A 210 13.67 9.79 -16.08
CA ILE A 210 14.43 10.20 -17.27
C ILE A 210 13.64 9.90 -18.55
N THR A 211 13.09 8.69 -18.68
CA THR A 211 12.34 8.27 -19.87
C THR A 211 11.06 9.08 -20.05
N THR A 212 10.35 9.38 -18.96
CA THR A 212 9.16 10.25 -18.97
C THR A 212 9.53 11.65 -19.43
N ALA A 213 10.57 12.27 -18.86
CA ALA A 213 11.01 13.61 -19.28
C ALA A 213 11.44 13.67 -20.76
N VAL A 214 12.10 12.61 -21.25
CA VAL A 214 12.47 12.50 -22.66
C VAL A 214 11.23 12.35 -23.56
N CYS A 215 10.32 11.42 -23.25
CA CYS A 215 9.10 11.19 -24.04
C CYS A 215 8.20 12.44 -24.08
N GLU A 216 8.02 13.13 -22.96
CA GLU A 216 7.29 14.40 -22.89
C GLU A 216 7.94 15.47 -23.78
N THR A 217 9.28 15.59 -23.75
CA THR A 217 10.02 16.56 -24.57
C THR A 217 9.89 16.28 -26.07
N LEU A 218 9.79 15.01 -26.46
CA LEU A 218 9.56 14.56 -27.83
C LEU A 218 8.09 14.68 -28.26
N GLY A 219 7.20 15.15 -27.38
CA GLY A 219 5.76 15.26 -27.66
C GLY A 219 5.05 13.90 -27.71
N LYS A 220 5.65 12.85 -27.13
CA LYS A 220 5.02 11.53 -26.97
C LYS A 220 4.19 11.55 -25.69
N GLY A 221 2.96 11.00 -25.72
CA GLY A 221 2.08 10.95 -24.54
C GLY A 221 2.62 10.05 -23.42
N ASP A 222 2.05 10.18 -22.21
CA ASP A 222 2.49 9.50 -20.97
C ASP A 222 2.43 7.96 -20.99
N ASP A 223 1.73 7.40 -21.98
CA ASP A 223 1.60 5.95 -22.21
C ASP A 223 2.06 5.57 -23.63
N CYS A 224 3.05 6.29 -24.19
CA CYS A 224 3.61 5.89 -25.49
C CYS A 224 4.23 4.49 -25.42
N TYR A 225 4.28 3.85 -26.58
CA TYR A 225 4.75 2.46 -26.71
C TYR A 225 6.13 2.27 -26.08
N GLU A 226 7.08 3.15 -26.35
CA GLU A 226 8.46 3.02 -25.89
C GLU A 226 8.59 3.20 -24.38
N LEU A 227 7.82 4.12 -23.79
CA LEU A 227 7.78 4.34 -22.35
C LEU A 227 7.18 3.13 -21.63
N THR A 228 6.12 2.55 -22.19
CA THR A 228 5.49 1.33 -21.67
C THR A 228 6.43 0.13 -21.77
N LEU A 229 7.12 -0.03 -22.91
CA LEU A 229 8.10 -1.08 -23.13
C LEU A 229 9.27 -1.00 -22.13
N LEU A 230 9.83 0.18 -21.93
CA LEU A 230 10.94 0.40 -21.00
C LEU A 230 10.53 0.22 -19.53
N ARG A 231 9.30 0.64 -19.16
CA ARG A 231 8.73 0.36 -17.83
C ARG A 231 8.58 -1.14 -17.61
N HIS A 232 8.01 -1.85 -18.57
CA HIS A 232 7.85 -3.30 -18.50
C HIS A 232 9.20 -4.03 -18.40
N TYR A 233 10.18 -3.65 -19.23
CA TYR A 233 11.54 -4.20 -19.16
C TYR A 233 12.15 -4.02 -17.77
N ARG A 234 12.08 -2.81 -17.20
CA ARG A 234 12.63 -2.54 -15.87
C ARG A 234 11.92 -3.36 -14.78
N ASP A 235 10.58 -3.38 -14.82
CA ASP A 235 9.77 -3.97 -13.76
C ASP A 235 9.76 -5.50 -13.79
N HIS A 236 9.92 -6.11 -14.96
CA HIS A 236 9.85 -7.57 -15.13
C HIS A 236 11.19 -8.24 -15.45
N PHE A 237 12.07 -7.60 -16.22
CA PHE A 237 13.38 -8.18 -16.55
C PHE A 237 14.46 -7.71 -15.59
N LEU A 238 14.66 -6.39 -15.48
CA LEU A 238 15.76 -5.82 -14.71
C LEU A 238 15.62 -6.13 -13.22
N LEU A 239 14.40 -6.04 -12.66
CA LEU A 239 14.14 -6.36 -11.26
C LEU A 239 14.48 -7.81 -10.88
N ASN A 240 14.35 -8.74 -11.84
CA ASN A 240 14.64 -10.17 -11.62
C ASN A 240 16.12 -10.53 -11.81
N GLN A 241 17.00 -9.55 -12.07
CA GLN A 241 18.44 -9.77 -12.10
C GLN A 241 19.03 -9.77 -10.67
N PRO A 242 20.14 -10.48 -10.43
CA PRO A 242 20.77 -10.56 -9.10
C PRO A 242 21.11 -9.22 -8.45
N ASP A 243 21.44 -8.22 -9.26
CA ASP A 243 21.78 -6.83 -8.91
C ASP A 243 20.66 -5.83 -9.29
N GLY A 244 19.52 -6.35 -9.76
CA GLY A 244 18.43 -5.57 -10.34
C GLY A 244 17.82 -4.56 -9.37
N GLU A 245 17.60 -4.98 -8.13
CA GLU A 245 17.04 -4.13 -7.08
C GLU A 245 17.97 -2.97 -6.71
N GLU A 246 19.27 -3.22 -6.61
CA GLU A 246 20.29 -2.20 -6.34
C GLU A 246 20.36 -1.17 -7.46
N VAL A 247 20.43 -1.62 -8.72
CA VAL A 247 20.49 -0.74 -9.89
C VAL A 247 19.23 0.12 -10.00
N ILE A 248 18.05 -0.47 -9.78
CA ILE A 248 16.78 0.26 -9.80
C ILE A 248 16.74 1.28 -8.65
N SER A 249 17.18 0.90 -7.45
CA SER A 249 17.25 1.80 -6.29
C SER A 249 18.17 3.00 -6.55
N GLU A 250 19.38 2.76 -7.09
CA GLU A 250 20.33 3.82 -7.47
C GLU A 250 19.70 4.77 -8.49
N TYR A 251 19.05 4.24 -9.54
CA TYR A 251 18.30 5.04 -10.51
C TYR A 251 17.26 5.93 -9.84
N TYR A 252 16.45 5.38 -8.93
CA TYR A 252 15.38 6.13 -8.24
C TYR A 252 15.92 7.27 -7.38
N ASN A 253 17.11 7.10 -6.82
CA ASN A 253 17.74 8.12 -5.98
C ASN A 253 18.29 9.29 -6.82
N ILE A 254 18.86 9.00 -8.00
CA ILE A 254 19.58 10.03 -8.78
C ILE A 254 18.73 10.65 -9.90
N ALA A 255 17.81 9.89 -10.50
CA ALA A 255 17.06 10.31 -11.68
C ALA A 255 16.24 11.61 -11.49
N PRO A 256 15.56 11.83 -10.34
CA PRO A 256 14.88 13.11 -10.09
C PRO A 256 15.83 14.32 -10.09
N THR A 257 17.04 14.15 -9.55
CA THR A 257 18.05 15.22 -9.51
C THR A 257 18.59 15.54 -10.90
N ILE A 258 18.87 14.51 -11.70
CA ILE A 258 19.29 14.64 -13.09
C ILE A 258 18.24 15.41 -13.89
N VAL A 259 16.99 14.96 -13.88
CA VAL A 259 15.87 15.63 -14.59
C VAL A 259 15.71 17.08 -14.14
N LYS A 260 15.78 17.35 -12.82
CA LYS A 260 15.67 18.71 -12.28
C LYS A 260 16.80 19.62 -12.77
N ARG A 261 18.02 19.12 -12.91
CA ARG A 261 19.17 19.91 -13.39
C ARG A 261 19.10 20.12 -14.90
N ILE A 262 18.78 19.09 -15.69
CA ILE A 262 18.57 19.22 -17.15
C ILE A 262 17.48 20.25 -17.44
N ASN A 263 16.35 20.21 -16.73
CA ASN A 263 15.24 21.15 -16.92
C ASN A 263 15.60 22.63 -16.63
N LYS A 264 16.70 22.90 -15.92
CA LYS A 264 17.18 24.27 -15.67
C LYS A 264 18.06 24.81 -16.79
N LEU A 265 18.53 23.96 -17.70
CA LEU A 265 19.38 24.36 -18.80
C LEU A 265 18.55 25.01 -19.90
N SER A 266 19.09 26.04 -20.55
CA SER A 266 18.46 26.69 -21.70
C SER A 266 18.32 25.75 -22.90
N ASN A 267 19.16 24.73 -23.00
CA ASN A 267 19.18 23.71 -24.06
C ASN A 267 18.62 22.35 -23.61
N ALA A 268 17.75 22.32 -22.57
CA ALA A 268 17.18 21.07 -22.05
C ALA A 268 16.60 20.13 -23.13
N LYS A 269 15.96 20.70 -24.16
CA LYS A 269 15.39 19.92 -25.28
C LYS A 269 16.45 19.14 -26.06
N GLU A 270 17.59 19.78 -26.34
CA GLU A 270 18.71 19.15 -27.06
C GLU A 270 19.34 18.05 -26.22
N VAL A 271 19.46 18.27 -24.91
CA VAL A 271 19.95 17.26 -23.97
C VAL A 271 19.03 16.04 -23.97
N TYR A 272 17.71 16.22 -23.83
CA TYR A 272 16.79 15.08 -23.87
C TYR A 272 16.74 14.37 -25.23
N GLN A 273 16.90 15.10 -26.33
CA GLN A 273 17.05 14.50 -27.66
C GLN A 273 18.31 13.62 -27.71
N SER A 274 19.44 14.10 -27.17
CA SER A 274 20.67 13.30 -27.06
C SER A 274 20.48 12.06 -26.19
N VAL A 275 19.76 12.15 -25.07
CA VAL A 275 19.46 11.00 -24.21
C VAL A 275 18.59 9.96 -24.95
N TRP A 276 17.62 10.43 -25.74
CA TRP A 276 16.81 9.56 -26.59
C TRP A 276 17.67 8.80 -27.60
N ASP A 277 18.45 9.53 -28.38
CA ASP A 277 19.19 8.97 -29.51
C ASP A 277 20.32 8.03 -29.07
N ASN A 278 21.02 8.38 -27.98
CA ASN A 278 22.18 7.65 -27.52
C ASN A 278 21.88 6.47 -26.58
N TYR A 279 20.74 6.49 -25.88
CA TYR A 279 20.44 5.49 -24.85
C TYR A 279 19.06 4.85 -25.00
N LEU A 280 17.98 5.64 -24.96
CA LEU A 280 16.63 5.08 -24.87
C LEU A 280 16.18 4.38 -26.15
N ASN A 281 16.44 4.97 -27.33
CA ASN A 281 16.12 4.37 -28.61
C ASN A 281 16.93 3.08 -28.88
N PRO A 282 18.25 3.01 -28.59
CA PRO A 282 18.98 1.75 -28.56
C PRO A 282 18.38 0.72 -27.60
N CYS A 283 18.02 1.10 -26.37
CA CYS A 283 17.37 0.18 -25.43
C CYS A 283 16.06 -0.40 -25.98
N VAL A 284 15.21 0.43 -26.60
CA VAL A 284 13.94 -0.03 -27.21
C VAL A 284 14.21 -1.10 -28.26
N LYS A 285 15.14 -0.86 -29.18
CA LYS A 285 15.52 -1.84 -30.22
C LYS A 285 16.08 -3.14 -29.63
N LEU A 286 16.93 -3.03 -28.61
CA LEU A 286 17.51 -4.20 -27.95
C LEU A 286 16.44 -5.04 -27.23
N ILE A 287 15.43 -4.40 -26.63
CA ILE A 287 14.31 -5.11 -26.01
C ILE A 287 13.47 -5.80 -27.08
N GLU A 288 13.17 -5.14 -28.20
CA GLU A 288 12.44 -5.71 -29.34
C GLU A 288 13.15 -6.92 -29.94
N ASP A 289 14.49 -6.87 -30.02
CA ASP A 289 15.34 -7.97 -30.47
C ASP A 289 15.56 -9.07 -29.41
N ASN A 290 14.91 -8.99 -28.24
CA ASN A 290 15.09 -9.87 -27.07
C ASN A 290 16.52 -9.89 -26.50
N LYS A 291 17.35 -8.88 -26.78
CA LYS A 291 18.71 -8.71 -26.27
C LYS A 291 18.70 -8.00 -24.91
N ASN A 292 17.99 -8.60 -23.96
CA ASN A 292 17.68 -7.99 -22.68
C ASN A 292 18.93 -7.71 -21.81
N MET A 293 19.99 -8.52 -21.91
CA MET A 293 21.25 -8.28 -21.18
C MET A 293 22.04 -7.10 -21.76
N GLU A 294 22.10 -6.95 -23.08
CA GLU A 294 22.74 -5.79 -23.72
C GLU A 294 21.97 -4.50 -23.38
N CYS A 295 20.63 -4.57 -23.32
CA CYS A 295 19.82 -3.44 -22.86
C CYS A 295 20.15 -3.02 -21.42
N LYS A 296 20.50 -3.96 -20.55
CA LYS A 296 20.88 -3.67 -19.16
C LYS A 296 22.15 -2.83 -19.12
N ASP A 297 23.14 -3.16 -19.94
CA ASP A 297 24.41 -2.43 -20.01
C ASP A 297 24.20 -1.00 -20.52
N VAL A 298 23.37 -0.82 -21.55
CA VAL A 298 23.02 0.52 -22.07
C VAL A 298 22.24 1.33 -21.03
N TYR A 299 21.29 0.70 -20.33
CA TYR A 299 20.52 1.33 -19.26
C TYR A 299 21.44 1.80 -18.12
N TYR A 300 22.36 0.95 -17.68
CA TYR A 300 23.30 1.29 -16.62
C TYR A 300 24.26 2.41 -17.03
N LYS A 301 24.76 2.34 -18.27
CA LYS A 301 25.63 3.37 -18.84
C LYS A 301 24.93 4.74 -18.88
N MET A 302 23.69 4.80 -19.35
CA MET A 302 22.89 6.04 -19.37
C MET A 302 22.85 6.70 -17.99
N VAL A 303 22.54 5.91 -16.96
CA VAL A 303 22.38 6.41 -15.59
C VAL A 303 23.72 6.92 -15.05
N ARG A 304 24.82 6.19 -15.27
CA ARG A 304 26.17 6.59 -14.85
C ARG A 304 26.68 7.83 -15.57
N ASP A 305 26.48 7.92 -16.87
CA ASP A 305 26.95 9.05 -17.68
C ASP A 305 26.19 10.33 -17.30
N LEU A 306 24.87 10.25 -17.17
CA LEU A 306 24.04 11.37 -16.71
C LEU A 306 24.31 11.74 -15.25
N GLN A 307 24.60 10.77 -14.38
CA GLN A 307 25.01 11.05 -13.01
C GLN A 307 26.35 11.80 -12.97
N LYS A 308 27.32 11.41 -13.78
CA LYS A 308 28.62 12.10 -13.87
C LYS A 308 28.46 13.54 -14.35
N GLU A 309 27.68 13.73 -15.40
CA GLU A 309 27.50 15.03 -16.05
C GLU A 309 26.65 15.98 -15.21
N TYR A 310 25.62 15.45 -14.53
CA TYR A 310 24.63 16.28 -13.85
C TYR A 310 24.58 16.12 -12.34
N CYS A 311 25.28 15.21 -11.66
CA CYS A 311 25.22 15.13 -10.18
C CYS A 311 26.48 15.61 -9.47
N TYR A 312 27.63 15.57 -10.14
CA TYR A 312 28.91 16.02 -9.57
C TYR A 312 29.29 17.39 -10.14
N GLU A 313 28.94 18.43 -9.38
CA GLU A 313 29.53 19.78 -9.45
C GLU A 313 29.94 20.20 -8.05
#